data_AF-A0A010RS97-F1
#
_entry.id   AF-A0A010RS97-F1
#
_cell.length_a   1.000
_cell.length_b   1.000
_cell.length_c   1.000
_cell.angle_alpha   90.00
_cell.angle_beta   90.00
_cell.angle_gamma   90.00
#
_symmetry.space_group_name_H-M   'P 1'
#
loop_
_entity.id
_entity.type
_entity.pdbx_description
1 polymer ?
#
loop_
_entity_poly.entity_id
_entity_poly.type
_entity_poly.pdbx_seq_one_letter_code
_entity_poly.pdbx_strand_id
1 'polypeptide(L)'
;MANINKLKAEPFGKPPVWAATRQALCDALPYYKAHQSSAHTNNKTMVGFLLGGFPTIRDRMDAEVIITTLGGGRERDVDGNMIRVKEGFERNLSSAQASMMKAMPVGVILGKSFLFARTLHLDIMLISK
;
A
#
# COMPACT_ATOMS: atom_id res chain seq x y z
N MET A 1 5.95 13.04 21.38
CA MET A 1 6.03 12.26 20.12
C MET A 1 5.92 13.22 18.95
N ALA A 2 6.88 13.21 18.02
CA ALA A 2 6.83 14.09 16.84
C ALA A 2 5.61 13.74 15.98
N ASN A 3 4.78 14.73 15.67
CA ASN A 3 3.61 14.58 14.81
C ASN A 3 4.09 14.44 13.35
N ILE A 4 4.37 13.20 12.95
CA ILE A 4 4.79 12.83 11.60
C ILE A 4 3.84 13.32 10.50
N ASN A 5 2.58 13.66 10.80
CA ASN A 5 1.64 14.22 9.83
C ASN A 5 1.94 15.67 9.43
N LYS A 6 2.80 16.40 10.17
CA LYS A 6 3.13 17.81 9.88
C LYS A 6 4.13 18.00 8.73
N LEU A 7 4.71 16.92 8.20
CA LEU A 7 5.69 16.93 7.10
C LEU A 7 5.11 16.41 5.77
N LYS A 8 3.79 16.46 5.59
CA LYS A 8 3.19 16.17 4.27
C LYS A 8 3.52 17.31 3.32
N ALA A 9 4.24 17.00 2.24
CA ALA A 9 4.36 17.92 1.12
C ALA A 9 3.04 17.88 0.32
N GLU A 10 2.64 19.04 -0.20
CA GLU A 10 1.51 19.08 -1.14
C GLU A 10 1.84 18.22 -2.37
N PRO A 11 0.93 17.33 -2.81
CA PRO A 11 1.13 16.55 -4.01
C PRO A 11 1.27 17.47 -5.22
N PHE A 12 2.20 17.15 -6.11
CA PHE A 12 2.36 17.88 -7.36
C PHE A 12 1.33 17.39 -8.37
N GLY A 13 0.31 18.20 -8.63
CA GLY A 13 -0.74 17.90 -9.60
C GLY A 13 -1.77 16.88 -9.10
N LYS A 14 -2.56 16.35 -10.05
CA LYS A 14 -3.53 15.29 -9.80
C LYS A 14 -2.98 13.98 -10.34
N PRO A 15 -3.20 12.85 -9.64
CA PRO A 15 -2.79 11.55 -10.15
C PRO A 15 -3.53 11.29 -11.47
N PRO A 16 -2.86 10.66 -12.46
CA PRO A 16 -3.48 10.37 -13.75
C PRO A 16 -4.69 9.43 -13.61
N VAL A 17 -4.71 8.62 -12.55
CA VAL A 17 -5.85 7.76 -12.22
C VAL A 17 -6.10 7.81 -10.71
N TRP A 18 -7.37 7.82 -10.30
CA TRP A 18 -7.75 7.80 -8.89
C TRP A 18 -9.13 7.16 -8.69
N ALA A 19 -9.42 6.77 -7.47
CA ALA A 19 -10.74 6.26 -7.10
C ALA A 19 -11.19 6.77 -5.73
N ALA A 20 -12.49 7.01 -5.57
CA ALA A 20 -13.06 7.40 -4.27
C ALA A 20 -13.19 6.20 -3.32
N THR A 21 -13.26 4.98 -3.83
CA THR A 21 -13.47 3.78 -3.02
C THR A 21 -12.52 2.68 -3.43
N ARG A 22 -12.22 1.81 -2.47
CA ARG A 22 -11.50 0.57 -2.76
C ARG A 22 -12.32 -0.36 -3.67
N GLN A 23 -13.64 -0.34 -3.59
CA GLN A 23 -14.52 -1.08 -4.48
C GLN A 23 -14.30 -0.66 -5.93
N ALA A 24 -14.30 0.64 -6.23
CA ALA A 24 -14.06 1.13 -7.58
C ALA A 24 -12.67 0.75 -8.11
N LEU A 25 -11.64 0.70 -7.24
CA LEU A 25 -10.34 0.13 -7.61
C LEU A 25 -10.43 -1.35 -7.98
N CYS A 26 -11.08 -2.14 -7.11
CA CYS A 26 -11.27 -3.55 -7.35
C CYS A 26 -12.07 -3.80 -8.63
N ASP A 27 -12.96 -2.90 -9.04
CA ASP A 27 -13.68 -3.07 -10.30
C ASP A 27 -12.80 -2.70 -11.49
N ALA A 28 -12.10 -1.56 -11.42
CA ALA A 28 -11.35 -0.99 -12.53
C ALA A 28 -9.99 -1.65 -12.81
N LEU A 29 -9.28 -2.14 -11.79
CA LEU A 29 -7.90 -2.60 -11.94
C LEU A 29 -7.80 -4.12 -12.14
N PRO A 30 -7.11 -4.62 -13.17
CA PRO A 30 -6.91 -6.06 -13.36
C PRO A 30 -5.94 -6.65 -12.33
N TYR A 31 -5.04 -5.82 -11.79
CA TYR A 31 -3.98 -6.25 -10.87
C TYR A 31 -4.33 -6.05 -9.39
N TYR A 32 -5.55 -5.63 -9.05
CA TYR A 32 -5.94 -5.44 -7.66
C TYR A 32 -7.43 -5.73 -7.45
N LYS A 33 -7.76 -6.87 -6.83
CA LYS A 33 -9.13 -7.26 -6.46
C LYS A 33 -9.30 -7.51 -4.96
N ALA A 34 -8.46 -6.89 -4.12
CA ALA A 34 -8.40 -7.15 -2.68
C ALA A 34 -9.21 -6.14 -1.86
N HIS A 35 -10.47 -6.46 -1.56
CA HIS A 35 -11.37 -5.56 -0.81
C HIS A 35 -10.94 -5.32 0.65
N GLN A 36 -10.28 -6.26 1.31
CA GLN A 36 -9.93 -6.16 2.73
C GLN A 36 -8.44 -6.43 3.04
N SER A 37 -7.63 -6.66 2.01
CA SER A 37 -6.18 -6.91 2.14
C SER A 37 -5.40 -5.79 1.46
N SER A 38 -4.14 -5.57 1.88
CA SER A 38 -3.21 -4.72 1.13
C SER A 38 -2.62 -5.47 -0.07
N ALA A 39 -2.32 -6.76 0.09
CA ALA A 39 -1.80 -7.60 -0.98
C ALA A 39 -2.93 -8.22 -1.80
N HIS A 40 -2.85 -8.09 -3.12
CA HIS A 40 -3.59 -8.90 -4.08
C HIS A 40 -2.64 -9.92 -4.73
N THR A 41 -3.02 -11.19 -4.64
CA THR A 41 -2.22 -12.29 -5.16
C THR A 41 -3.01 -13.07 -6.20
N ASN A 42 -2.36 -13.44 -7.30
CA ASN A 42 -2.86 -14.35 -8.31
C ASN A 42 -1.86 -15.51 -8.46
N ASN A 43 -2.32 -16.76 -8.38
CA ASN A 43 -1.47 -17.96 -8.47
C ASN A 43 -0.21 -17.89 -7.59
N LYS A 44 -0.38 -17.56 -6.30
CA LYS A 44 0.69 -17.40 -5.30
C LYS A 44 1.77 -16.38 -5.69
N THR A 45 1.44 -15.45 -6.58
CA THR A 45 2.30 -14.35 -7.02
C THR A 45 1.59 -13.05 -6.66
N MET A 46 2.30 -12.10 -6.05
CA MET A 46 1.75 -10.77 -5.79
C MET A 46 1.66 -10.02 -7.12
N VAL A 47 0.51 -9.43 -7.40
CA VAL A 47 0.28 -8.67 -8.63
C VAL A 47 -0.13 -7.23 -8.36
N GLY A 48 -0.66 -6.96 -7.15
CA GLY A 48 -0.95 -5.60 -6.72
C GLY A 48 -0.81 -5.42 -5.22
N PHE A 49 -0.49 -4.20 -4.82
CA PHE A 49 -0.26 -3.83 -3.44
C PHE A 49 -0.83 -2.44 -3.11
N LEU A 50 -1.75 -2.38 -2.15
CA LEU A 50 -2.35 -1.14 -1.66
C LEU A 50 -1.65 -0.66 -0.38
N LEU A 51 -1.00 0.49 -0.49
CA LEU A 51 -0.40 1.27 0.58
C LEU A 51 -1.38 2.33 1.09
N GLY A 52 -2.38 1.92 1.87
CA GLY A 52 -3.43 2.86 2.32
C GLY A 52 -4.00 2.62 3.71
N GLY A 53 -3.56 1.58 4.42
CA GLY A 53 -4.09 1.24 5.73
C GLY A 53 -3.31 1.88 6.87
N PHE A 54 -2.30 1.15 7.34
CA PHE A 54 -1.62 1.41 8.61
C PHE A 54 -0.12 1.51 8.41
N PRO A 55 0.39 2.65 7.91
CA PRO A 55 1.82 2.89 7.80
C PRO A 55 2.51 2.73 9.16
N THR A 56 3.79 2.39 9.14
CA THR A 56 4.66 2.32 10.30
C THR A 56 5.77 3.36 10.18
N ILE A 57 6.44 3.69 11.30
CA ILE A 57 7.62 4.59 11.29
C ILE A 57 8.78 4.07 10.42
N ARG A 58 8.76 2.78 10.05
CA ARG A 58 9.76 2.16 9.18
C ARG A 58 9.38 2.21 7.69
N ASP A 59 8.15 2.61 7.37
CA ASP A 59 7.73 2.71 5.98
C ASP A 59 8.32 4.00 5.38
N ARG A 60 8.98 3.88 4.23
CA ARG A 60 9.60 4.97 3.48
C ARG A 60 9.12 4.91 2.05
N MET A 61 8.79 6.07 1.50
CA MET A 61 8.42 6.21 0.11
C MET A 61 9.21 7.35 -0.51
N ASP A 62 9.88 7.04 -1.62
CA ASP A 62 10.67 7.96 -2.40
C ASP A 62 10.35 7.82 -3.90
N ALA A 63 10.98 8.64 -4.74
CA ALA A 63 10.76 8.67 -6.18
C ALA A 63 10.96 7.30 -6.88
N GLU A 64 11.89 6.50 -6.37
CA GLU A 64 12.30 5.24 -7.00
C GLU A 64 12.12 4.04 -6.07
N VAL A 65 12.08 4.27 -4.75
CA VAL A 65 12.14 3.21 -3.76
C VAL A 65 10.98 3.33 -2.78
N ILE A 66 10.29 2.21 -2.60
CA ILE A 66 9.28 2.04 -1.56
C ILE A 66 9.75 0.95 -0.60
N ILE A 67 9.92 1.31 0.66
CA ILE A 67 10.18 0.38 1.77
C ILE A 67 8.91 0.34 2.61
N THR A 68 8.31 -0.83 2.75
CA THR A 68 7.03 -0.98 3.45
C THR A 68 6.90 -2.35 4.08
N THR A 69 6.00 -2.47 5.05
CA THR A 69 5.74 -3.73 5.73
C THR A 69 4.60 -4.50 5.07
N LEU A 70 4.78 -5.81 4.84
CA LEU A 70 3.71 -6.68 4.39
C LEU A 70 2.58 -6.80 5.44
N GLY A 71 1.35 -7.00 4.94
CA GLY A 71 0.14 -7.11 5.75
C GLY A 71 0.05 -8.39 6.58
N GLY A 72 -0.85 -8.40 7.56
CA GLY A 72 -1.04 -9.49 8.53
C GLY A 72 -0.45 -9.17 9.92
N GLY A 73 -0.80 -10.00 10.91
CA GLY A 73 -0.25 -9.91 12.26
C GLY A 73 -0.67 -8.67 13.06
N ARG A 74 -1.76 -8.00 12.66
CA ARG A 74 -2.27 -6.82 13.36
C ARG A 74 -3.62 -7.10 14.01
N GLU A 75 -3.82 -6.55 15.20
CA GLU A 75 -5.06 -6.60 15.96
C GLU A 75 -5.45 -5.18 16.40
N ARG A 76 -6.72 -4.96 16.77
CA ARG A 76 -7.18 -3.68 17.33
C ARG A 76 -6.79 -3.61 18.79
N ASP A 77 -6.16 -2.51 19.21
CA ASP A 77 -5.98 -2.21 20.63
C ASP A 77 -7.27 -1.68 21.27
N VAL A 78 -7.19 -1.36 22.56
CA VAL A 78 -8.31 -0.82 23.36
C VAL A 78 -8.81 0.53 22.85
N ASP A 79 -7.95 1.30 22.18
CA ASP A 79 -8.25 2.60 21.61
C ASP A 79 -8.73 2.49 20.14
N GLY A 80 -8.84 1.28 19.60
CA GLY A 80 -9.27 0.99 18.24
C GLY A 80 -8.19 1.13 17.17
N ASN A 81 -6.94 1.38 17.54
CA ASN A 81 -5.82 1.44 16.60
C ASN A 81 -5.40 0.04 16.17
N MET A 82 -4.99 -0.11 14.90
CA MET A 82 -4.42 -1.37 14.42
C MET A 82 -2.94 -1.45 14.78
N ILE A 83 -2.60 -2.24 15.79
CA ILE A 83 -1.22 -2.47 16.25
C ILE A 83 -0.68 -3.79 15.73
N ARG A 84 0.64 -3.85 15.51
CA ARG A 84 1.33 -5.09 15.11
C ARG A 84 1.60 -5.92 16.37
N VAL A 85 1.04 -7.12 16.43
CA VAL A 85 1.17 -8.04 17.58
C VAL A 85 1.88 -9.35 17.23
N LYS A 86 1.93 -9.69 15.94
CA LYS A 86 2.55 -10.92 15.41
C LYS A 86 3.22 -10.59 14.07
N GLU A 87 4.01 -11.52 13.55
CA GLU A 87 4.59 -11.39 12.22
C GLU A 87 3.52 -11.24 11.13
N GLY A 88 3.92 -10.67 9.99
CA GLY A 88 3.05 -10.60 8.82
C GLY A 88 2.66 -11.98 8.32
N PHE A 89 1.61 -12.08 7.51
CA PHE A 89 1.22 -13.39 6.98
C PHE A 89 2.28 -13.92 6.02
N GLU A 90 2.81 -15.11 6.32
CA GLU A 90 3.84 -15.79 5.53
C GLU A 90 3.45 -15.88 4.04
N ARG A 91 2.17 -16.15 3.74
CA ARG A 91 1.65 -16.19 2.36
C ARG A 91 1.94 -14.91 1.56
N ASN A 92 1.95 -13.75 2.20
CA ASN A 92 2.24 -12.47 1.54
C ASN A 92 3.73 -12.37 1.23
N LEU A 93 4.58 -12.84 2.14
CA LEU A 93 6.03 -12.89 1.95
C LEU A 93 6.39 -13.83 0.81
N SER A 94 5.88 -15.07 0.83
CA SER A 94 6.12 -16.04 -0.23
C SER A 94 5.63 -15.53 -1.59
N SER A 95 4.48 -14.84 -1.63
CA SER A 95 3.94 -14.28 -2.88
C SER A 95 4.77 -13.09 -3.40
N ALA A 96 5.29 -12.24 -2.51
CA ALA A 96 6.21 -11.17 -2.89
C ALA A 96 7.53 -11.73 -3.45
N GLN A 97 8.12 -12.70 -2.76
CA GLN A 97 9.33 -13.41 -3.21
C GLN A 97 9.11 -14.10 -4.55
N ALA A 98 7.97 -14.75 -4.77
CA ALA A 98 7.64 -15.36 -6.06
C ALA A 98 7.55 -14.33 -7.19
N SER A 99 7.06 -13.12 -6.90
CA SER A 99 6.98 -12.04 -7.90
C SER A 99 8.36 -11.53 -8.26
N MET A 100 9.22 -11.35 -7.25
CA MET A 100 10.63 -10.99 -7.43
C MET A 100 11.37 -12.04 -8.26
N MET A 101 11.27 -13.32 -7.90
CA MET A 101 11.94 -14.42 -8.61
C MET A 101 11.50 -14.56 -10.07
N LYS A 102 10.25 -14.23 -10.37
CA LYS A 102 9.68 -14.28 -11.73
C LYS A 102 9.87 -12.97 -12.52
N ALA A 103 10.50 -11.95 -11.92
CA ALA A 103 10.55 -10.60 -12.46
C ALA A 103 9.16 -10.06 -12.86
N MET A 104 8.12 -10.41 -12.08
CA MET A 104 6.75 -9.99 -12.33
C MET A 104 6.53 -8.60 -11.72
N PRO A 105 6.09 -7.60 -12.50
CA PRO A 105 5.76 -6.28 -11.96
C PRO A 105 4.58 -6.38 -10.98
N VAL A 106 4.65 -5.60 -9.91
CA VAL A 106 3.58 -5.47 -8.91
C VAL A 106 3.01 -4.06 -9.00
N GLY A 107 1.73 -3.93 -9.32
CA GLY A 107 1.05 -2.64 -9.35
C GLY A 107 0.92 -2.06 -7.95
N VAL A 108 1.39 -0.83 -7.73
CA VAL A 108 1.30 -0.17 -6.42
C VAL A 108 0.21 0.89 -6.44
N ILE A 109 -0.67 0.83 -5.46
CA ILE A 109 -1.76 1.79 -5.26
C ILE A 109 -1.50 2.52 -3.95
N LEU A 110 -1.65 3.84 -3.95
CA LEU A 110 -1.46 4.65 -2.75
C LEU A 110 -2.79 5.12 -2.19
N GLY A 111 -3.00 4.90 -0.90
CA GLY A 111 -4.07 5.52 -0.16
C GLY A 111 -3.66 6.92 0.33
N LYS A 112 -4.65 7.75 0.63
CA LYS A 112 -4.50 9.10 1.20
C LYS A 112 -3.53 9.18 2.38
N SER A 113 -3.46 8.13 3.20
CA SER A 113 -2.57 8.07 4.37
C SER A 113 -1.07 8.06 4.00
N PHE A 114 -0.72 7.69 2.77
CA PHE A 114 0.66 7.59 2.26
C PHE A 114 1.10 8.80 1.41
N LEU A 115 0.34 9.91 1.40
CA LEU A 115 0.70 11.19 0.77
C LEU A 115 1.86 11.92 1.50
N PHE A 116 2.99 11.23 1.71
CA PHE A 116 4.24 11.79 2.21
C PHE A 116 5.29 11.97 1.10
N ALA A 117 5.00 11.50 -0.11
CA ALA A 117 5.95 11.58 -1.21
C ALA A 117 6.00 12.99 -1.80
N ARG A 118 7.08 13.71 -1.52
CA ARG A 118 7.56 14.76 -2.43
C ARG A 118 7.85 14.08 -3.77
N THR A 119 7.13 14.49 -4.80
CA THR A 119 7.46 14.26 -6.21
C THR A 119 7.56 12.80 -6.62
N LEU A 120 6.47 12.27 -7.19
CA LEU A 120 6.51 11.02 -7.95
C LEU A 120 5.85 11.24 -9.31
N HIS A 121 6.64 11.01 -10.35
CA HIS A 121 6.22 11.01 -11.77
C HIS A 121 5.96 9.58 -12.26
N LEU A 122 5.44 8.73 -11.38
CA LEU A 122 5.06 7.35 -11.68
C LEU A 122 3.53 7.26 -11.69
N ASP A 123 2.98 6.38 -12.52
CA ASP A 123 1.56 6.07 -12.70
C ASP A 123 0.91 5.56 -11.41
N ILE A 124 0.78 6.45 -10.44
CA ILE A 124 0.37 6.16 -9.08
C ILE A 124 -1.11 6.49 -8.98
N MET A 125 -1.88 5.45 -8.68
CA MET A 125 -3.30 5.60 -8.43
C MET A 125 -3.54 6.00 -6.97
N LEU A 126 -4.18 7.15 -6.74
CA LEU A 126 -4.53 7.62 -5.38
C LEU A 126 -5.97 7.24 -5.02
N ILE A 127 -6.19 6.88 -3.75
CA ILE A 127 -7.53 6.73 -3.16
C ILE A 127 -7.87 7.93 -2.29
N SER A 128 -9.03 8.53 -2.51
CA SER A 128 -9.63 9.53 -1.62
C SER A 128 -10.85 8.96 -0.91
N LYS A 129 -10.71 8.56 0.35
CA LYS A 129 -11.75 8.61 1.40
C LYS A 129 -11.03 8.75 2.75
#